data_AF-A0A0N7J9D5-F1
#
_entry.id   AF-A0A0N7J9D5-F1
#
_cell.length_a   1.000
_cell.length_b   1.000
_cell.length_c   1.000
_cell.angle_alpha   90.00
_cell.angle_beta   90.00
_cell.angle_gamma   90.00
#
_symmetry.space_group_name_H-M   'P 1'
#
loop_
_entity.id
_entity.type
_entity.pdbx_description
1 polymer ?
#
loop_
_entity_poly.entity_id
_entity_poly.type
_entity_poly.pdbx_seq_one_letter_code
_entity_poly.pdbx_strand_id
1 'polypeptide(L)' 'MVVVVASRIYGVPGVDMLGLIPKELQTWIGFATGINPQSKHAEAARALTKFLSTPPADAVLKPIGIEPFVE' A
#
# COMPACT_ATOMS: atom_id res chain seq x y z
N MET A 1 -23.54 -2.27 6.90
CA MET A 1 -22.40 -1.39 6.60
C MET A 1 -21.24 -2.28 6.17
N VAL A 2 -20.71 -2.12 4.97
CA VAL A 2 -19.56 -2.89 4.48
C VAL A 2 -18.32 -2.01 4.63
N VAL A 3 -17.38 -2.44 5.47
CA VAL A 3 -16.07 -1.78 5.62
C VAL A 3 -15.09 -2.53 4.73
N VAL A 4 -14.48 -1.83 3.79
CA VAL A 4 -13.50 -2.37 2.84
C VAL A 4 -12.20 -1.58 2.91
N VAL A 5 -11.09 -2.27 2.63
CA VAL A 5 -9.75 -1.67 2.60
C VAL A 5 -9.70 -0.58 1.53
N ALA A 6 -9.12 0.57 1.86
CA ALA A 6 -9.10 1.73 0.98
C ALA A 6 -8.51 1.41 -0.39
N SER A 7 -7.44 0.60 -0.46
CA SER A 7 -6.81 0.14 -1.71
C SER A 7 -7.74 -0.63 -2.67
N ARG A 8 -8.92 -1.08 -2.22
CA ARG A 8 -9.95 -1.68 -3.09
C ARG A 8 -10.92 -0.68 -3.69
N ILE A 9 -10.85 0.59 -3.28
CA ILE A 9 -11.73 1.68 -3.73
C ILE A 9 -11.01 2.52 -4.79
N TYR A 10 -9.72 2.83 -4.57
CA TYR A 10 -8.93 3.62 -5.52
C TYR A 10 -8.92 2.99 -6.92
N GLY A 11 -9.26 3.78 -7.94
CA GLY A 11 -9.20 3.36 -9.35
C GLY A 11 -10.36 2.49 -9.83
N VAL A 12 -11.39 2.24 -9.01
CA VAL A 12 -12.59 1.50 -9.45
C VAL A 12 -13.46 2.42 -10.33
N PRO A 13 -13.76 2.05 -11.59
CA PRO A 13 -14.59 2.88 -12.46
C PRO A 13 -15.98 3.13 -11.87
N GLY A 14 -16.41 4.40 -11.91
CA GLY A 14 -17.73 4.82 -11.40
C GLY A 14 -17.84 4.90 -9.88
N VAL A 15 -16.72 4.83 -9.15
CA VAL A 15 -16.67 4.97 -7.70
C VAL A 15 -15.92 6.25 -7.31
N ASP A 16 -16.58 7.11 -6.54
CA ASP A 16 -15.99 8.33 -5.99
C ASP A 16 -15.52 8.11 -4.55
N MET A 17 -14.27 8.45 -4.28
CA MET A 17 -13.72 8.43 -2.92
C MET A 17 -14.04 9.75 -2.21
N LEU A 18 -14.94 9.70 -1.23
CA LEU A 18 -15.37 10.89 -0.49
C LEU A 18 -14.49 11.24 0.71
N GLY A 19 -13.55 10.36 1.08
CA GLY A 19 -12.64 10.54 2.21
C GLY A 19 -12.62 9.33 3.13
N LEU A 20 -11.79 9.41 4.17
CA LEU A 20 -11.68 8.37 5.19
C LEU A 20 -12.78 8.51 6.25
N ILE A 21 -13.18 7.39 6.84
CA ILE A 21 -14.03 7.36 8.03
C ILE A 21 -13.29 7.96 9.24
N PRO A 22 -13.98 8.32 10.35
CA PRO A 22 -13.32 8.82 11.56
C PRO A 22 -12.18 7.92 12.03
N LYS A 23 -11.07 8.52 12.50
CA LYS A 23 -9.81 7.83 12.79
C LYS A 23 -9.98 6.71 13.82
N GLU A 24 -10.83 6.93 14.81
CA GLU A 24 -11.18 5.98 15.86
C GLU A 24 -11.91 4.72 15.35
N LEU A 25 -12.45 4.77 14.13
CA LEU A 25 -13.10 3.63 13.47
C LEU A 25 -12.21 2.99 12.40
N GLN A 26 -11.03 3.55 12.12
CA GLN A 26 -10.12 3.03 11.11
C GLN A 26 -9.34 1.83 11.65
N THR A 27 -9.33 0.74 10.88
CA THR A 27 -8.41 -0.38 11.07
C THR A 27 -7.35 -0.32 9.97
N TRP A 28 -6.09 -0.17 10.37
CA TRP A 28 -4.96 -0.17 9.44
C TRP A 28 -4.54 -1.60 9.12
N ILE A 29 -4.33 -1.88 7.84
CA ILE A 29 -3.90 -3.18 7.34
C ILE A 29 -2.49 -2.99 6.77
N GLY A 30 -1.52 -3.62 7.43
CA GLY A 30 -0.14 -3.61 6.99
C GLY A 30 0.07 -4.47 5.75
N PHE A 31 0.82 -3.94 4.79
CA PHE A 31 1.35 -4.70 3.67
C PHE A 31 2.84 -4.93 3.90
N ALA A 32 3.31 -6.16 3.64
CA ALA A 32 4.71 -6.52 3.76
C ALA A 32 5.21 -7.10 2.44
N THR A 33 6.46 -6.80 2.09
CA THR A 33 7.13 -7.44 0.95
C THR A 33 7.81 -8.74 1.39
N GLY A 34 7.69 -9.79 0.59
CA GLY A 34 8.44 -11.03 0.76
C GLY A 34 9.44 -11.22 -0.38
N ILE A 35 10.63 -11.73 -0.06
CA ILE A 35 11.63 -12.13 -1.06
C ILE A 35 11.63 -13.65 -1.15
N ASN A 36 11.40 -14.20 -2.33
CA ASN A 36 11.48 -15.65 -2.54
C ASN A 36 12.93 -16.14 -2.30
N PRO A 37 13.15 -17.11 -1.39
CA PRO A 37 14.48 -17.64 -1.11
C PRO A 37 15.19 -18.24 -2.34
N GLN A 38 14.44 -18.70 -3.34
CA GLN A 38 14.95 -19.31 -4.57
C GLN A 38 15.04 -18.32 -5.74
N SER A 39 14.91 -17.01 -5.47
CA SER A 39 14.98 -15.99 -6.53
C SER A 39 16.34 -15.98 -7.23
N LYS A 40 16.32 -16.04 -8.57
CA LYS A 40 17.51 -15.84 -9.42
C LYS A 40 18.05 -14.39 -9.37
N HIS A 41 17.27 -13.47 -8.79
CA HIS A 41 17.57 -12.04 -8.73
C HIS A 41 17.42 -11.51 -7.30
N ALA A 42 18.00 -12.20 -6.32
CA ALA A 42 17.83 -11.89 -4.90
C ALA A 42 18.29 -10.46 -4.52
N GLU A 43 19.41 -9.99 -5.07
CA GLU A 43 19.89 -8.61 -4.83
C GLU A 43 18.96 -7.56 -5.40
N ALA A 44 18.46 -7.75 -6.62
CA ALA A 44 17.51 -6.84 -7.23
C ALA A 44 16.19 -6.80 -6.44
N ALA A 45 15.72 -7.95 -5.94
CA ALA A 45 14.55 -8.01 -5.07
C ALA A 45 14.76 -7.24 -3.75
N ARG A 46 15.94 -7.38 -3.12
CA ARG A 46 16.31 -6.60 -1.92
C ARG A 46 16.33 -5.10 -2.20
N ALA A 47 16.94 -4.71 -3.31
CA ALA A 47 17.01 -3.31 -3.73
C ALA A 47 15.61 -2.73 -3.95
N LEU A 48 14.72 -3.47 -4.62
CA LEU A 48 13.33 -3.07 -4.83
C LEU A 48 12.56 -2.94 -3.51
N THR A 49 12.63 -3.96 -2.63
CA THR A 49 12.00 -3.90 -1.31
C THR A 49 12.45 -2.66 -0.53
N LYS A 50 13.75 -2.36 -0.52
CA LYS A 50 14.28 -1.15 0.13
C LYS A 50 13.74 0.12 -0.51
N PHE A 51 13.70 0.19 -1.84
CA PHE A 51 13.20 1.35 -2.58
C PHE A 51 11.71 1.63 -2.29
N LEU A 52 10.87 0.60 -2.19
CA LEU A 52 9.44 0.74 -1.90
C LEU A 52 9.16 1.39 -0.53
N SER A 53 10.13 1.43 0.38
CA SER A 53 10.04 2.11 1.68
C SER A 53 10.66 3.52 1.69
N THR A 54 11.01 4.07 0.52
CA THR A 54 11.61 5.42 0.40
C THR A 54 10.59 6.44 -0.09
N PRO A 55 10.75 7.76 0.23
CA PRO A 55 9.81 8.79 -0.19
C PRO A 55 9.48 8.87 -1.69
N PRO A 56 10.41 8.57 -2.63
CA PRO A 56 10.07 8.49 -4.05
C PRO A 56 8.98 7.46 -4.40
N ALA A 57 8.81 6.40 -3.61
CA ALA A 57 7.78 5.39 -3.85
C ALA A 57 6.37 5.92 -3.57
N ASP A 58 6.22 6.95 -2.72
CA ASP A 58 4.94 7.56 -2.36
C ASP A 58 4.18 8.08 -3.58
N ALA A 59 4.89 8.56 -4.60
CA ALA A 59 4.31 9.07 -5.85
C ALA A 59 3.49 8.00 -6.60
N VAL A 60 3.76 6.71 -6.32
CA VAL A 60 3.04 5.57 -6.91
C VAL A 60 2.09 4.93 -5.89
N LEU A 61 2.50 4.83 -4.62
CA LEU A 61 1.73 4.11 -3.60
C LEU A 61 0.51 4.89 -3.06
N LYS A 62 0.66 6.20 -2.83
CA LYS A 62 -0.45 7.02 -2.29
C LYS A 62 -1.65 7.10 -3.24
N PRO A 63 -1.48 7.30 -4.57
CA PRO A 63 -2.61 7.33 -5.51
C PRO A 63 -3.46 6.05 -5.54
N ILE A 64 -2.90 4.91 -5.12
CA ILE A 64 -3.61 3.62 -5.06
C ILE A 64 -4.06 3.24 -3.64
N GLY A 65 -4.00 4.18 -2.68
CA GLY A 65 -4.49 3.98 -1.32
C GLY A 65 -3.56 3.20 -0.40
N ILE A 66 -2.26 3.16 -0.71
CA ILE A 66 -1.24 2.61 0.17
C ILE A 66 -0.49 3.78 0.79
N GLU A 67 -0.75 4.02 2.07
CA GLU A 67 -0.02 5.02 2.84
C GLU A 67 1.33 4.48 3.30
N PRO A 68 2.37 5.34 3.43
CA PRO A 68 3.63 4.96 4.03
C PRO A 68 3.39 4.37 5.42
N PHE A 69 4.03 3.24 5.69
CA PHE A 69 3.94 2.61 7.00
C PHE A 69 4.60 3.51 8.05
N VAL A 70 3.79 4.03 8.96
CA VAL A 70 4.24 4.67 10.20
C VAL A 70 3.87 3.69 11.30
N GLU A 71 4.87 3.16 11.99
CA GLU A 71 4.64 2.51 13.30
C GLU A 71 4.40 3.58 14.37
#